data_AF-A0A942SM19-F1
#
_entry.id   AF-A0A942SM19-F1
#
_cell.length_a   1.000
_cell.length_b   1.000
_cell.length_c   1.000
_cell.angle_alpha   90.00
_cell.angle_beta   90.00
_cell.angle_gamma   90.00
#
_symmetry.space_group_name_H-M   'P 1'
#
loop_
_entity.id
_entity.type
_entity.pdbx_description
1 polymer ?
#
loop_
_entity_poly.entity_id
_entity_poly.type
_entity_poly.pdbx_seq_one_letter_code
_entity_poly.pdbx_strand_id
1 'polypeptide(L)'
;MRNLLVVISAVALLLTNAAYAASADSGKTSYASNCASCHGVPGSPWNVGAQGIQSAIQGNRGGMARLSALTAAELQDIAAYLANPTATAVASGTPPSAATPPDTSGGTGTATTGTTPAATVTGGTSGGDDDERIFEWSGSQLYGSRTPSQDIGGFHATYYPQANVYLGTKDGQLYFYDVSRPGDGILPLGTTGEWSKKVASSGTTGSAGKEHGSGQHENNENHGGRDD
;
A
#
# COMPACT_ATOMS: atom_id res chain seq x y z
N MET A 1 9.94 -50.84 15.48
CA MET A 1 9.06 -49.79 16.05
C MET A 1 9.89 -48.71 16.76
N ARG A 2 10.83 -48.07 16.07
CA ARG A 2 11.83 -47.17 16.70
C ARG A 2 12.21 -45.97 15.83
N ASN A 3 11.37 -45.62 14.85
CA ASN A 3 11.64 -44.50 13.93
C ASN A 3 10.50 -43.46 13.92
N LEU A 4 9.45 -43.66 14.74
CA LEU A 4 8.27 -42.79 14.77
C LEU A 4 8.38 -41.62 15.76
N LEU A 5 9.36 -41.64 16.67
CA LEU A 5 9.53 -40.57 17.68
C LEU A 5 10.41 -39.40 17.24
N VAL A 6 11.24 -39.52 16.19
CA VAL A 6 12.15 -38.44 15.76
C VAL A 6 11.44 -37.40 14.89
N VAL A 7 10.33 -37.76 14.24
CA VAL A 7 9.62 -36.86 13.31
C VAL A 7 8.70 -35.87 14.04
N ILE A 8 8.35 -36.12 15.30
CA ILE A 8 7.44 -35.25 16.08
C ILE A 8 8.17 -34.01 16.65
N SER A 9 9.51 -34.01 16.73
CA SER A 9 10.26 -32.83 17.24
C SER A 9 10.58 -31.76 16.19
N ALA A 10 10.41 -32.04 14.88
CA ALA A 10 10.71 -31.06 13.83
C ALA A 10 9.48 -30.22 13.40
N VAL A 11 8.27 -30.65 13.73
CA VAL A 11 7.03 -29.97 13.30
C VAL A 11 6.58 -28.87 14.29
N ALA A 12 7.14 -28.85 15.51
CA ALA A 12 6.83 -27.84 16.52
C ALA A 12 7.62 -26.52 16.38
N LEU A 13 8.58 -26.42 15.46
CA LEU A 13 9.39 -25.19 15.23
C LEU A 13 8.96 -24.37 14.00
N LEU A 14 7.89 -24.77 13.29
CA LEU A 14 7.44 -24.10 12.06
C LEU A 14 6.26 -23.15 12.26
N LEU A 15 5.80 -22.98 13.50
CA LEU A 15 4.68 -22.10 13.84
C LEU A 15 5.23 -20.95 14.68
N THR A 16 4.92 -19.71 14.27
CA THR A 16 5.16 -18.43 14.96
C THR A 16 6.39 -17.58 14.59
N ASN A 17 6.85 -17.61 13.33
CA ASN A 17 7.47 -16.41 12.77
C ASN A 17 6.39 -15.52 12.14
N ALA A 18 5.46 -15.04 12.97
CA ALA A 18 4.76 -13.82 12.60
C ALA A 18 5.86 -12.75 12.53
N ALA A 19 6.11 -12.19 11.35
CA ALA A 19 7.01 -11.06 11.22
C ALA A 19 6.49 -9.99 12.18
N TYR A 20 7.26 -9.71 13.23
CA TYR A 20 6.90 -8.66 14.17
C TYR A 20 6.91 -7.34 13.40
N ALA A 21 5.74 -6.73 13.28
CA ALA A 21 5.61 -5.41 12.69
C ALA A 21 6.09 -4.39 13.73
N ALA A 22 7.19 -3.72 13.43
CA ALA A 22 7.73 -2.69 14.30
C ALA A 22 6.74 -1.53 14.43
N SER A 23 6.39 -1.16 15.66
CA SER A 23 5.54 -0.04 16.02
C SER A 23 6.39 1.16 16.45
N ALA A 24 6.30 2.27 15.73
CA ALA A 24 7.01 3.50 16.08
C ALA A 24 6.54 4.11 17.42
N ASP A 25 5.27 3.92 17.82
CA ASP A 25 4.75 4.42 19.09
C ASP A 25 5.24 3.59 20.28
N SER A 26 5.23 2.25 20.15
CA SER A 26 5.91 1.37 21.12
C SER A 26 7.40 1.71 21.20
N GLY A 27 8.03 1.98 20.04
CA GLY A 27 9.42 2.37 19.94
C GLY A 27 9.75 3.65 20.67
N LYS A 28 8.88 4.67 20.55
CA LYS A 28 9.00 5.94 21.26
C LYS A 28 8.92 5.74 22.77
N THR A 29 7.99 4.90 23.24
CA THR A 29 7.83 4.57 24.67
C THR A 29 9.05 3.84 25.23
N SER A 30 9.51 2.82 24.52
CA SER A 30 10.71 2.06 24.87
C SER A 30 11.96 2.93 24.82
N TYR A 31 12.09 3.81 23.83
CA TYR A 31 13.20 4.76 23.72
C TYR A 31 13.22 5.75 24.87
N ALA A 32 12.07 6.33 25.24
CA ALA A 32 11.98 7.26 26.36
C ALA A 32 12.43 6.62 27.68
N SER A 33 12.07 5.36 27.90
CA SER A 33 12.38 4.62 29.13
C SER A 33 13.85 4.18 29.20
N ASN A 34 14.43 3.78 28.07
CA ASN A 34 15.72 3.07 28.05
C ASN A 34 16.88 3.93 27.53
N CYS A 35 16.61 4.85 26.61
CA CYS A 35 17.63 5.52 25.80
C CYS A 35 17.74 7.02 26.08
N ALA A 36 16.61 7.69 26.30
CA ALA A 36 16.54 9.16 26.34
C ALA A 36 17.37 9.80 27.47
N SER A 37 17.58 9.09 28.59
CA SER A 37 18.40 9.59 29.70
C SER A 37 19.87 9.84 29.32
N CYS A 38 20.38 9.15 28.30
CA CYS A 38 21.76 9.32 27.82
C CYS A 38 21.83 9.95 26.43
N HIS A 39 20.81 9.75 25.58
CA HIS A 39 20.80 10.18 24.18
C HIS A 39 19.94 11.42 23.91
N GLY A 40 19.16 11.88 24.90
CA GLY A 40 18.16 12.93 24.71
C GLY A 40 16.98 12.46 23.85
N VAL A 41 16.12 13.39 23.43
CA VAL A 41 15.05 13.13 22.47
C VAL A 41 15.60 13.39 21.06
N PRO A 42 15.46 12.46 20.10
CA PRO A 42 15.97 12.64 18.75
C PRO A 42 15.18 13.75 18.03
N GLY A 43 15.89 14.80 17.61
CA GLY A 43 15.30 15.90 16.83
C GLY A 43 15.24 15.64 15.31
N SER A 44 15.94 14.61 14.85
CA SER A 44 16.03 14.21 13.43
C SER A 44 16.15 12.68 13.32
N PRO A 45 15.78 12.08 12.17
CA PRO A 45 15.97 10.66 11.91
C PRO A 45 17.40 10.18 12.14
N TRP A 46 17.54 9.04 12.81
CA TRP A 46 18.80 8.33 12.94
C TRP A 46 18.75 7.11 12.02
N ASN A 47 19.70 7.01 11.10
CA ASN A 47 19.76 5.88 10.17
C ASN A 47 20.40 4.65 10.84
N VAL A 48 19.71 4.10 11.85
CA VAL A 48 20.15 2.91 12.59
C VAL A 48 19.02 1.89 12.67
N GLY A 49 19.29 0.68 12.17
CA GLY A 49 18.37 -0.45 12.27
C GLY A 49 18.52 -1.22 13.59
N ALA A 50 17.56 -2.10 13.89
CA ALA A 50 17.53 -2.90 15.11
C ALA A 50 18.83 -3.68 15.37
N GLN A 51 19.43 -4.27 14.33
CA GLN A 51 20.70 -4.99 14.43
C GLN A 51 21.87 -4.07 14.81
N GLY A 52 21.85 -2.82 14.35
CA GLY A 52 22.84 -1.82 14.73
C GLY A 52 22.74 -1.46 16.21
N ILE A 53 21.51 -1.29 16.72
CA ILE A 53 21.25 -1.06 18.14
C ILE A 53 21.71 -2.27 18.96
N GLN A 54 21.32 -3.48 18.55
CA GLN A 54 21.70 -4.73 19.21
C GLN A 54 23.22 -4.88 19.29
N SER A 55 23.93 -4.61 18.20
CA SER A 55 25.40 -4.68 18.15
C SER A 55 26.06 -3.67 19.09
N ALA A 56 25.48 -2.48 19.24
CA ALA A 56 25.99 -1.47 20.17
C ALA A 56 25.79 -1.89 21.64
N ILE A 57 24.64 -2.50 21.97
CA ILE A 57 24.37 -3.06 23.31
C ILE A 57 25.34 -4.20 23.62
N GLN A 58 25.48 -5.18 22.71
CA GLN A 58 26.37 -6.32 22.89
C GLN A 58 27.85 -5.90 22.98
N GLY A 59 28.26 -4.89 22.21
CA GLY A 59 29.60 -4.30 22.28
C GLY A 59 29.81 -3.33 23.43
N ASN A 60 28.82 -3.14 24.32
CA ASN A 60 28.82 -2.18 25.42
C ASN A 60 29.29 -0.77 25.00
N ARG A 61 28.93 -0.32 23.80
CA ARG A 61 29.38 0.98 23.29
C ARG A 61 28.78 2.09 24.15
N GLY A 62 29.62 2.95 24.72
CA GLY A 62 29.15 4.03 25.60
C GLY A 62 28.41 3.56 26.86
N GLY A 63 28.61 2.32 27.32
CA GLY A 63 27.93 1.79 28.52
C GLY A 63 26.53 1.20 28.26
N MET A 64 26.18 0.93 27.00
CA MET A 64 24.86 0.41 26.62
C MET A 64 24.54 -1.01 27.10
N ALA A 65 25.49 -1.77 27.69
CA ALA A 65 25.27 -3.16 28.09
C ALA A 65 24.14 -3.34 29.13
N ARG A 66 23.81 -2.30 29.90
CA ARG A 66 22.67 -2.34 30.85
C ARG A 66 21.32 -2.60 30.17
N LEU A 67 21.24 -2.40 28.85
CA LEU A 67 20.03 -2.59 28.03
C LEU A 67 19.93 -3.99 27.41
N SER A 68 20.78 -4.94 27.83
CA SER A 68 20.80 -6.31 27.28
C SER A 68 19.51 -7.11 27.48
N ALA A 69 18.60 -6.61 28.32
CA ALA A 69 17.27 -7.21 28.53
C ALA A 69 16.26 -6.87 27.42
N LEU A 70 16.55 -5.88 26.55
CA LEU A 70 15.67 -5.53 25.44
C LEU A 70 15.59 -6.68 24.43
N THR A 71 14.36 -7.05 24.10
CA THR A 71 14.04 -8.10 23.14
C THR A 71 14.24 -7.62 21.70
N ALA A 72 14.35 -8.56 20.76
CA ALA A 72 14.46 -8.24 19.34
C ALA A 72 13.28 -7.39 18.82
N ALA A 73 12.07 -7.64 19.34
CA ALA A 73 10.87 -6.87 19.02
C ALA A 73 10.98 -5.40 19.50
N GLU A 74 11.37 -5.18 20.75
CA GLU A 74 11.57 -3.82 21.29
C GLU A 74 12.67 -3.07 20.52
N LEU A 75 13.74 -3.75 20.11
CA LEU A 75 14.81 -3.13 19.30
C LEU A 75 14.31 -2.76 17.89
N GLN A 76 13.40 -3.55 17.31
CA GLN A 76 12.76 -3.23 16.04
C GLN A 76 11.83 -2.01 16.17
N ASP A 77 11.04 -1.94 17.22
CA ASP A 77 10.20 -0.78 17.51
C ASP A 77 11.02 0.50 17.68
N ILE A 78 12.07 0.43 18.50
CA ILE A 78 12.97 1.58 18.71
C ILE A 78 13.60 2.04 17.40
N ALA A 79 14.03 1.11 16.54
CA ALA A 79 14.57 1.45 15.23
C ALA A 79 13.53 2.14 14.33
N ALA A 80 12.27 1.67 14.34
CA ALA A 80 11.19 2.31 13.59
C ALA A 80 10.92 3.74 14.08
N TYR A 81 10.91 3.97 15.40
CA TYR A 81 10.80 5.32 15.97
C TYR A 81 11.97 6.22 15.55
N LEU A 82 13.21 5.71 15.65
CA LEU A 82 14.41 6.46 15.32
C LEU A 82 14.50 6.84 13.84
N ALA A 83 13.93 6.04 12.95
CA ALA A 83 13.85 6.36 11.53
C ALA A 83 12.91 7.55 11.22
N ASN A 84 11.95 7.85 12.10
CA ASN A 84 11.02 8.99 11.92
C ASN A 84 10.51 9.55 13.27
N PRO A 85 11.36 10.26 14.04
CA PRO A 85 11.04 10.64 15.42
C PRO A 85 10.04 11.80 15.54
N THR A 86 9.80 12.51 14.44
CA THR A 86 8.86 13.65 14.33
C THR A 86 7.49 13.25 13.79
N ALA A 87 7.29 11.97 13.43
CA ALA A 87 5.96 11.50 13.09
C ALA A 87 5.02 11.75 14.28
N THR A 88 4.01 12.60 14.04
CA THR A 88 2.97 12.85 15.04
C THR A 88 2.08 11.62 15.06
N ALA A 89 1.85 11.03 16.24
CA ALA A 89 0.98 9.87 16.38
C ALA A 89 -0.38 10.19 15.76
N VAL A 90 -0.76 9.46 14.71
CA VAL A 90 -2.13 9.46 14.24
C VAL A 90 -2.89 8.65 15.27
N ALA A 91 -3.81 9.28 16.00
CA ALA A 91 -4.59 8.60 17.02
C ALA A 91 -5.13 7.28 16.46
N SER A 92 -4.88 6.18 17.17
CA SER A 92 -5.41 4.86 16.84
C SER A 92 -6.93 4.90 16.84
N GLY A 93 -7.52 5.29 15.71
CA GLY A 93 -8.92 5.03 15.42
C GLY A 93 -9.06 3.53 15.28
N THR A 94 -9.94 2.92 16.08
CA THR A 94 -10.34 1.53 15.88
C THR A 94 -10.70 1.34 14.40
N PRO A 95 -10.02 0.45 13.66
CA PRO A 95 -10.42 0.10 12.30
C PRO A 95 -11.86 -0.41 12.32
N PRO A 96 -12.67 -0.22 11.27
CA PRO A 96 -13.87 -1.01 11.12
C PRO A 96 -13.43 -2.47 11.23
N SER A 97 -13.93 -3.17 12.27
CA SER A 97 -13.70 -4.59 12.46
C SER A 97 -13.87 -5.24 11.10
N ALA A 98 -12.84 -5.95 10.63
CA ALA A 98 -12.85 -6.64 9.35
C ALA A 98 -14.16 -7.41 9.27
N ALA A 99 -15.15 -6.83 8.58
CA ALA A 99 -16.37 -7.52 8.30
C ALA A 99 -15.90 -8.67 7.43
N THR A 100 -16.15 -9.89 7.92
CA THR A 100 -16.23 -11.05 7.05
C THR A 100 -16.97 -10.57 5.80
N PRO A 101 -16.37 -10.68 4.60
CA PRO A 101 -17.04 -10.20 3.40
C PRO A 101 -18.44 -10.80 3.39
N PRO A 102 -19.52 -10.01 3.24
CA PRO A 102 -20.81 -10.60 3.03
C PRO A 102 -20.70 -11.49 1.79
N ASP A 103 -20.92 -12.78 2.01
CA ASP A 103 -21.17 -13.74 0.95
C ASP A 103 -22.19 -13.12 -0.01
N THR A 104 -21.71 -12.70 -1.17
CA THR A 104 -22.57 -12.20 -2.25
C THR A 104 -23.06 -13.41 -3.03
N SER A 105 -23.85 -14.24 -2.36
CA SER A 105 -24.73 -15.19 -3.00
C SER A 105 -26.03 -14.48 -3.33
N GLY A 106 -26.29 -14.30 -4.62
CA GLY A 106 -27.64 -14.02 -5.14
C GLY A 106 -27.86 -12.61 -5.67
N GLY A 107 -27.44 -12.39 -6.92
CA GLY A 107 -27.81 -11.19 -7.68
C GLY A 107 -27.55 -11.39 -9.16
N THR A 108 -28.28 -12.32 -9.79
CA THR A 108 -28.28 -12.54 -11.24
C THR A 108 -28.89 -11.32 -11.94
N GLY A 109 -28.07 -10.28 -12.15
CA GLY A 109 -28.37 -9.19 -13.08
C GLY A 109 -27.93 -9.60 -14.48
N THR A 110 -28.90 -9.94 -15.33
CA THR A 110 -28.72 -10.24 -16.74
C THR A 110 -28.01 -9.08 -17.45
N ALA A 111 -26.77 -9.29 -17.88
CA ALA A 111 -26.08 -8.41 -18.81
C ALA A 111 -26.68 -8.59 -20.21
N THR A 112 -27.42 -7.60 -20.68
CA THR A 112 -27.77 -7.46 -22.09
C THR A 112 -26.57 -6.82 -22.81
N THR A 113 -25.94 -7.59 -23.69
CA THR A 113 -24.94 -7.12 -24.64
C THR A 113 -25.61 -6.25 -25.71
N GLY A 114 -25.21 -4.99 -25.76
CA GLY A 114 -25.57 -4.03 -26.81
C GLY A 114 -24.32 -3.31 -27.31
N THR A 115 -24.06 -3.48 -28.60
CA THR A 115 -22.90 -3.01 -29.37
C THR A 115 -22.93 -1.47 -29.60
N THR A 116 -21.79 -0.80 -29.35
CA THR A 116 -21.14 0.41 -29.95
C THR A 116 -21.99 1.34 -30.85
N PRO A 117 -21.91 2.71 -30.80
CA PRO A 117 -20.64 3.47 -30.80
C PRO A 117 -20.55 4.74 -29.93
N ALA A 118 -19.30 5.23 -29.87
CA ALA A 118 -18.80 6.41 -29.18
C ALA A 118 -19.71 7.65 -29.22
N ALA A 119 -19.89 8.26 -28.05
CA ALA A 119 -20.31 9.65 -27.90
C ALA A 119 -19.67 10.24 -26.63
N THR A 120 -18.77 11.20 -26.86
CA THR A 120 -18.53 12.42 -26.10
C THR A 120 -18.98 12.43 -24.64
N VAL A 121 -18.06 12.19 -23.71
CA VAL A 121 -18.24 12.57 -22.30
C VAL A 121 -17.83 14.04 -22.15
N THR A 122 -18.84 14.91 -22.22
CA THR A 122 -18.80 16.26 -21.67
C THR A 122 -19.64 16.24 -20.40
N GLY A 123 -19.03 16.41 -19.22
CA GLY A 123 -19.75 16.64 -17.96
C GLY A 123 -19.24 15.79 -16.81
N GLY A 124 -18.50 16.43 -15.89
CA GLY A 124 -17.78 15.78 -14.81
C GLY A 124 -18.64 15.09 -13.74
N THR A 125 -18.15 13.92 -13.32
CA THR A 125 -18.20 13.43 -11.94
C THR A 125 -16.76 13.08 -11.54
N SER A 126 -15.94 14.12 -11.35
CA SER A 126 -14.48 14.12 -11.24
C SER A 126 -13.92 13.51 -9.94
N GLY A 127 -14.62 12.57 -9.32
CA GLY A 127 -14.14 11.84 -8.14
C GLY A 127 -13.65 10.44 -8.53
N GLY A 128 -14.52 9.64 -9.14
CA GLY A 128 -14.23 8.23 -9.43
C GLY A 128 -13.16 8.02 -10.52
N ASP A 129 -13.14 8.86 -11.55
CA ASP A 129 -12.22 8.65 -12.69
C ASP A 129 -10.75 8.91 -12.31
N ASP A 130 -10.50 9.92 -11.49
CA ASP A 130 -9.14 10.26 -11.04
C ASP A 130 -8.64 9.25 -10.01
N ASP A 131 -9.51 8.80 -9.11
CA ASP A 131 -9.19 7.78 -8.12
C ASP A 131 -8.85 6.45 -8.79
N GLU A 132 -9.64 6.04 -9.79
CA GLU A 132 -9.41 4.81 -10.53
C GLU A 132 -8.09 4.85 -11.31
N ARG A 133 -7.74 6.01 -11.90
CA ARG A 133 -6.44 6.21 -12.55
C ARG A 133 -5.27 6.14 -11.56
N ILE A 134 -5.43 6.66 -10.35
CA ILE A 134 -4.43 6.53 -9.28
C ILE A 134 -4.27 5.06 -8.88
N PHE A 135 -5.37 4.31 -8.73
CA PHE A 135 -5.31 2.89 -8.36
C PHE A 135 -4.72 2.02 -9.47
N GLU A 136 -5.08 2.27 -10.72
CA GLU A 136 -4.51 1.56 -11.87
C GLU A 136 -3.01 1.82 -11.99
N TRP A 137 -2.60 3.09 -11.92
CA TRP A 137 -1.18 3.46 -11.91
C TRP A 137 -0.42 2.78 -10.78
N SER A 138 -0.97 2.81 -9.56
CA SER A 138 -0.35 2.20 -8.37
C SER A 138 -0.22 0.67 -8.52
N GLY A 139 -1.21 0.01 -9.12
CA GLY A 139 -1.14 -1.40 -9.46
C GLY A 139 -0.03 -1.69 -10.46
N SER A 140 0.01 -0.93 -11.56
CA SER A 140 1.01 -1.13 -12.62
C SER A 140 2.46 -0.93 -12.16
N GLN A 141 2.70 -0.03 -11.20
CA GLN A 141 4.06 0.38 -10.79
C GLN A 141 4.54 -0.28 -9.49
N LEU A 142 3.65 -0.50 -8.51
CA LEU A 142 4.05 -0.78 -7.14
C LEU A 142 3.55 -2.12 -6.61
N TYR A 143 2.26 -2.41 -6.83
CA TYR A 143 1.57 -3.46 -6.06
C TYR A 143 1.03 -4.61 -6.92
N GLY A 144 1.17 -4.51 -8.23
CA GLY A 144 0.77 -5.53 -9.19
C GLY A 144 -0.74 -5.61 -9.40
N SER A 145 -1.26 -6.84 -9.53
CA SER A 145 -2.69 -7.05 -9.82
C SER A 145 -3.58 -6.51 -8.70
N ARG A 146 -4.77 -6.03 -9.08
CA ARG A 146 -5.75 -5.46 -8.17
C ARG A 146 -7.12 -6.09 -8.31
N THR A 147 -7.91 -5.96 -7.26
CA THR A 147 -9.36 -6.20 -7.30
C THR A 147 -10.11 -4.97 -7.83
N PRO A 148 -11.35 -5.11 -8.30
CA PRO A 148 -12.19 -3.95 -8.59
C PRO A 148 -12.35 -3.05 -7.36
N SER A 149 -12.37 -1.73 -7.59
CA SER A 149 -12.63 -0.74 -6.54
C SER A 149 -14.02 -0.95 -5.93
N GLN A 150 -14.12 -0.75 -4.61
CA GLN A 150 -15.35 -0.93 -3.85
C GLN A 150 -15.44 0.10 -2.71
N ASP A 151 -16.66 0.47 -2.33
CA ASP A 151 -16.88 1.41 -1.23
C ASP A 151 -16.97 0.68 0.12
N ILE A 152 -16.04 0.97 1.04
CA ILE A 152 -15.96 0.31 2.36
C ILE A 152 -15.81 1.37 3.44
N GLY A 153 -16.77 1.46 4.37
CA GLY A 153 -16.66 2.39 5.50
C GLY A 153 -16.54 3.87 5.10
N GLY A 154 -17.07 4.24 3.92
CA GLY A 154 -16.98 5.58 3.35
C GLY A 154 -15.66 5.89 2.66
N PHE A 155 -14.82 4.88 2.39
CA PHE A 155 -13.66 4.98 1.50
C PHE A 155 -13.99 4.34 0.16
N HIS A 156 -13.54 4.95 -0.93
CA HIS A 156 -13.47 4.29 -2.22
C HIS A 156 -12.13 3.57 -2.31
N ALA A 157 -12.10 2.23 -2.27
CA ALA A 157 -10.87 1.48 -2.04
C ALA A 157 -10.66 0.30 -2.98
N THR A 158 -9.40 0.04 -3.32
CA THR A 158 -8.92 -1.12 -4.08
C THR A 158 -8.02 -1.97 -3.20
N TYR A 159 -8.20 -3.30 -3.22
CA TYR A 159 -7.29 -4.26 -2.59
C TYR A 159 -6.26 -4.80 -3.59
N TYR A 160 -5.00 -4.83 -3.16
CA TYR A 160 -3.85 -5.38 -3.90
C TYR A 160 -3.35 -6.64 -3.19
N PRO A 161 -3.76 -7.85 -3.64
CA PRO A 161 -3.48 -9.10 -2.96
C PRO A 161 -1.99 -9.45 -2.88
N GLN A 162 -1.18 -9.04 -3.87
CA GLN A 162 0.25 -9.36 -3.88
C GLN A 162 1.02 -8.61 -2.79
N ALA A 163 0.60 -7.38 -2.49
CA ALA A 163 1.17 -6.58 -1.42
C ALA A 163 0.43 -6.74 -0.08
N ASN A 164 -0.77 -7.35 -0.10
CA ASN A 164 -1.66 -7.45 1.05
C ASN A 164 -2.04 -6.07 1.63
N VAL A 165 -2.38 -5.12 0.75
CA VAL A 165 -2.70 -3.74 1.12
C VAL A 165 -3.99 -3.25 0.46
N TYR A 166 -4.67 -2.31 1.11
CA TYR A 166 -5.69 -1.47 0.49
C TYR A 166 -5.09 -0.09 0.20
N LEU A 167 -5.35 0.43 -1.00
CA LEU A 167 -5.34 1.88 -1.24
C LEU A 167 -6.77 2.35 -1.34
N GLY A 168 -7.05 3.51 -0.76
CA GLY A 168 -8.37 4.10 -0.88
C GLY A 168 -8.35 5.60 -0.80
N THR A 169 -9.42 6.22 -1.27
CA THR A 169 -9.62 7.66 -1.23
C THR A 169 -10.84 7.99 -0.37
N LYS A 170 -10.77 9.11 0.32
CA LYS A 170 -11.90 9.68 1.07
C LYS A 170 -11.70 11.18 1.20
N ASP A 171 -12.73 11.96 0.89
CA ASP A 171 -12.71 13.43 1.01
C ASP A 171 -11.51 14.10 0.31
N GLY A 172 -11.08 13.56 -0.84
CA GLY A 172 -9.93 14.07 -1.61
C GLY A 172 -8.56 13.73 -1.03
N GLN A 173 -8.49 12.85 -0.03
CA GLN A 173 -7.27 12.35 0.58
C GLN A 173 -7.04 10.89 0.17
N LEU A 174 -5.82 10.55 -0.25
CA LEU A 174 -5.39 9.18 -0.50
C LEU A 174 -4.88 8.55 0.80
N TYR A 175 -5.23 7.29 0.98
CA TYR A 175 -4.96 6.48 2.15
C TYR A 175 -4.40 5.12 1.76
N PHE A 176 -3.58 4.58 2.65
CA PHE A 176 -2.98 3.26 2.56
C PHE A 176 -3.29 2.48 3.83
N TYR A 177 -3.62 1.21 3.69
CA TYR A 177 -3.85 0.31 4.80
C TYR A 177 -3.20 -1.03 4.52
N ASP A 178 -2.27 -1.44 5.39
CA ASP A 178 -1.60 -2.73 5.28
C ASP A 178 -2.40 -3.77 6.06
N VAL A 179 -2.96 -4.76 5.35
CA VAL A 179 -3.79 -5.80 5.95
C VAL A 179 -2.96 -6.72 6.84
N SER A 180 -1.65 -6.80 6.60
CA SER A 180 -0.71 -7.53 7.46
C SER A 180 -0.50 -6.83 8.79
N ARG A 181 -0.86 -5.53 8.88
CA ARG A 181 -0.65 -4.67 10.05
C ARG A 181 -1.96 -3.95 10.44
N PRO A 182 -2.99 -4.69 10.88
CA PRO A 182 -4.31 -4.11 11.16
C PRO A 182 -4.32 -3.09 12.31
N GLY A 183 -3.26 -3.06 13.14
CA GLY A 183 -3.08 -2.08 14.22
C GLY A 183 -2.42 -0.76 13.81
N ASP A 184 -1.78 -0.70 12.64
CA ASP A 184 -1.05 0.50 12.18
C ASP A 184 -2.00 1.63 11.71
N GLY A 185 -3.30 1.33 11.66
CA GLY A 185 -4.33 2.24 11.21
C GLY A 185 -4.21 2.54 9.72
N ILE A 186 -5.00 3.52 9.29
CA ILE A 186 -5.05 3.97 7.91
C ILE A 186 -4.04 5.12 7.77
N LEU A 187 -3.03 4.95 6.92
CA LEU A 187 -1.96 5.92 6.71
C LEU A 187 -2.33 6.91 5.59
N PRO A 188 -2.36 8.22 5.85
CA PRO A 188 -2.57 9.21 4.79
C PRO A 188 -1.33 9.32 3.89
N LEU A 189 -1.53 9.23 2.57
CA LEU A 189 -0.46 9.33 1.57
C LEU A 189 -0.35 10.71 0.89
N GLY A 190 -1.25 11.63 1.18
CA GLY A 190 -1.38 12.94 0.52
C GLY A 190 -2.71 13.09 -0.21
N THR A 191 -2.91 14.23 -0.85
CA THR A 191 -4.19 14.52 -1.52
C THR A 191 -4.29 13.80 -2.87
N THR A 192 -5.49 13.44 -3.30
CA THR A 192 -5.72 12.85 -4.63
C THR A 192 -5.21 13.79 -5.72
N GLY A 193 -5.38 15.10 -5.58
CA GLY A 193 -4.85 16.09 -6.53
C GLY A 193 -3.33 16.11 -6.68
N GLU A 194 -2.56 15.82 -5.62
CA GLU A 194 -1.10 15.65 -5.71
C GLU A 194 -0.71 14.36 -6.43
N TRP A 195 -1.44 13.28 -6.16
CA TRP A 195 -1.22 11.98 -6.78
C TRP A 195 -1.63 11.98 -8.25
N SER A 196 -2.74 12.60 -8.63
CA SER A 196 -3.14 12.76 -10.04
C SER A 196 -2.08 13.48 -10.86
N LYS A 197 -1.40 14.49 -10.29
CA LYS A 197 -0.27 15.15 -10.96
C LYS A 197 0.91 14.19 -11.19
N LYS A 198 1.21 13.32 -10.21
CA LYS A 198 2.26 12.29 -10.34
C LYS A 198 1.89 11.29 -11.43
N VAL A 199 0.65 10.78 -11.41
CA VAL A 199 0.11 9.88 -12.44
C VAL A 199 0.21 10.54 -13.83
N ALA A 200 -0.22 11.79 -13.97
CA ALA A 200 -0.12 12.54 -15.22
C ALA A 200 1.34 12.70 -15.70
N SER A 201 2.27 13.00 -14.79
CA SER A 201 3.70 13.14 -15.12
C SER A 201 4.38 11.83 -15.51
N SER A 202 3.87 10.70 -15.01
CA SER A 202 4.39 9.36 -15.34
C SER A 202 3.92 8.86 -16.71
N GLY A 203 2.82 9.39 -17.23
CA GLY A 203 2.24 9.04 -18.55
C GLY A 203 2.96 9.66 -19.75
N THR A 204 3.87 10.62 -19.55
CA THR A 204 4.58 11.29 -20.65
C THR A 204 5.70 10.47 -21.31
N THR A 205 5.93 9.22 -20.92
CA THR A 205 6.95 8.36 -21.55
C THR A 205 6.42 7.09 -22.22
N GLY A 206 5.11 6.83 -22.24
CA GLY A 206 4.58 5.49 -22.56
C GLY A 206 3.56 5.34 -23.69
N SER A 207 3.06 6.41 -24.34
CA SER A 207 2.01 6.24 -25.38
C SER A 207 2.10 7.24 -26.55
N ALA A 208 3.32 7.66 -26.92
CA ALA A 208 3.54 8.16 -28.27
C ALA A 208 3.83 6.97 -29.20
N GLY A 209 2.80 6.51 -29.92
CA GLY A 209 2.98 5.77 -31.17
C GLY A 209 2.88 4.25 -31.09
N LYS A 210 1.65 3.74 -30.97
CA LYS A 210 1.20 2.58 -31.78
C LYS A 210 -0.32 2.48 -31.86
N GLU A 211 -0.97 3.58 -32.22
CA GLU A 211 -2.19 3.45 -33.02
C GLU A 211 -1.75 3.05 -34.43
N HIS A 212 -1.57 1.74 -34.63
CA HIS A 212 -1.62 1.18 -35.98
C HIS A 212 -3.07 1.31 -36.43
N GLY A 213 -3.31 2.38 -37.21
CA GLY A 213 -4.57 2.62 -37.90
C GLY A 213 -4.93 1.45 -38.78
N SER A 214 -5.87 0.65 -38.31
CA SER A 214 -6.67 -0.26 -39.13
C SER A 214 -8.07 0.33 -39.17
N GLY A 215 -8.42 1.00 -40.27
CA GLY A 215 -9.77 1.59 -40.38
C GLY A 215 -9.94 2.56 -41.54
N GLN A 216 -9.96 2.02 -42.75
CA GLN A 216 -10.94 2.34 -43.79
C GLN A 216 -11.18 3.83 -44.13
N HIS A 217 -10.56 4.27 -45.21
CA HIS A 217 -11.15 5.27 -46.11
C HIS A 217 -11.45 4.56 -47.44
N GLU A 218 -12.54 3.79 -47.46
CA GLU A 218 -13.27 3.48 -48.67
C GLU A 218 -14.56 4.31 -48.60
N ASN A 219 -14.63 5.38 -49.39
CA ASN A 219 -15.58 5.46 -50.49
C ASN A 219 -15.68 6.89 -51.05
N ASN A 220 -15.49 6.92 -52.38
CA ASN A 220 -16.31 7.67 -53.32
C ASN A 220 -16.09 9.18 -53.43
N GLU A 221 -15.32 9.58 -54.45
CA GLU A 221 -15.76 10.67 -55.32
C GLU A 221 -15.34 10.42 -56.78
N ASN A 222 -16.38 10.11 -57.53
CA ASN A 222 -16.54 10.07 -58.97
C ASN A 222 -16.17 11.40 -59.66
N HIS A 223 -15.13 11.40 -60.50
CA HIS A 223 -14.99 12.27 -61.68
C HIS A 223 -14.26 11.43 -62.75
N GLY A 224 -14.74 11.20 -63.97
CA GLY A 224 -15.62 12.03 -64.78
C GLY A 224 -14.86 12.55 -66.01
N GLY A 225 -14.46 11.65 -66.91
CA GLY A 225 -14.45 11.87 -68.36
C GLY A 225 -13.40 12.78 -69.03
N ARG A 226 -13.31 12.52 -70.35
CA ARG A 226 -12.66 13.22 -71.47
C ARG A 226 -11.23 12.79 -71.78
N ASP A 227 -11.03 11.99 -72.83
CA ASP A 227 -11.16 12.27 -74.29
C ASP A 227 -9.92 13.00 -74.83
N ASP A 228 -9.42 12.44 -75.93
CA ASP A 228 -8.34 12.87 -76.85
C ASP A 228 -6.88 12.48 -76.54
#